data_AF-A0A1C7NRN9-F1
#
_entry.id   AF-A0A1C7NRN9-F1
#
_cell.length_a   1.000
_cell.length_b   1.000
_cell.length_c   1.000
_cell.angle_alpha   90.00
_cell.angle_beta   90.00
_cell.angle_gamma   90.00
#
_symmetry.space_group_name_H-M   'P 1'
#
loop_
_entity.id
_entity.type
_entity.pdbx_description
1 polymer ?
#
loop_
_entity_poly.entity_id
_entity_poly.type
_entity_poly.pdbx_seq_one_letter_code
_entity_poly.pdbx_strand_id
1 'polypeptide(L)'
;MSDLESSPSLLADAFSQHVQASIQLVKVALELEWTIFTRFAVGVIAATFLSVIYLVLTLRNSRRPLVVWEKLNKPLIKAFRPTIFAFLLGNINPYSKSIGFMRDRHRNRNPFRSIHATALATFAESVGELGLLSILKDSKDEITLLSLELEFKKKARGLLTASTDFNLPENEQIEVDVDGQRQVKIDVVVKDRTLDTVAIAHLVWMVQSKSQ
;
A
#
# COMPACT_ATOMS: atom_id res chain seq x y z
N MET A 1 -83.63 16.88 36.39
CA MET A 1 -83.21 15.47 36.28
C MET A 1 -82.56 15.30 34.91
N SER A 2 -81.32 15.76 34.72
CA SER A 2 -80.53 15.54 33.49
C SER A 2 -79.12 16.14 33.57
N ASP A 3 -78.38 15.97 34.68
CA ASP A 3 -76.98 16.42 34.76
C ASP A 3 -76.15 15.38 35.50
N LEU A 4 -75.77 14.28 34.83
CA LEU A 4 -74.80 13.32 35.38
C LEU A 4 -74.09 12.40 34.35
N GLU A 5 -74.28 12.59 33.04
CA GLU A 5 -73.66 11.71 32.02
C GLU A 5 -72.44 12.29 31.27
N SER A 6 -72.02 13.54 31.52
CA SER A 6 -70.97 14.21 30.72
C SER A 6 -69.54 14.16 31.27
N SER A 7 -69.34 13.70 32.51
CA SER A 7 -68.03 13.74 33.19
C SER A 7 -67.02 12.64 32.78
N PRO A 8 -67.42 11.38 32.53
CA PRO A 8 -66.44 10.31 32.28
C PRO A 8 -65.82 10.38 30.88
N SER A 9 -66.54 10.87 29.88
CA SER A 9 -66.03 11.05 28.51
C SER A 9 -65.00 12.17 28.43
N LEU A 10 -65.24 13.30 29.10
CA LEU A 10 -64.31 14.44 29.13
C LEU A 10 -62.98 14.11 29.81
N LEU A 11 -63.00 13.31 30.88
CA LEU A 11 -61.78 12.87 31.55
C LEU A 11 -61.00 11.84 30.73
N ALA A 12 -61.70 10.91 30.06
CA ALA A 12 -61.07 9.94 29.15
C ALA A 12 -60.44 10.63 27.94
N ASP A 13 -61.12 11.62 27.36
CA ASP A 13 -60.61 12.40 26.23
C ASP A 13 -59.39 13.24 26.66
N ALA A 14 -59.45 13.94 27.79
CA ALA A 14 -58.32 14.69 28.33
C ALA A 14 -57.11 13.78 28.63
N PHE A 15 -57.35 12.60 29.21
CA PHE A 15 -56.29 11.63 29.47
C PHE A 15 -55.66 11.09 28.17
N SER A 16 -56.48 10.76 27.17
CA SER A 16 -55.99 10.28 25.88
C SER A 16 -55.15 11.34 25.14
N GLN A 17 -55.55 12.61 25.23
CA GLN A 17 -54.80 13.75 24.68
C GLN A 17 -53.47 13.93 25.39
N HIS A 18 -53.43 13.81 26.72
CA HIS A 18 -52.18 13.86 27.48
C HIS A 18 -51.24 12.70 27.13
N VAL A 19 -51.76 11.48 27.01
CA VAL A 19 -50.96 10.30 26.60
C VAL A 19 -50.41 10.48 25.18
N GLN A 20 -51.22 10.95 24.24
CA GLN A 20 -50.75 11.24 22.88
C GLN A 20 -49.69 12.35 22.86
N ALA A 21 -49.87 13.42 23.63
CA ALA A 21 -48.88 14.48 23.76
C ALA A 21 -47.56 13.96 24.35
N SER A 22 -47.61 13.12 25.39
CA SER A 22 -46.41 12.48 25.95
C SER A 22 -45.70 11.58 24.93
N ILE A 23 -46.43 10.79 24.16
CA ILE A 23 -45.86 9.94 23.11
C ILE A 23 -45.20 10.77 22.00
N GLN A 24 -45.82 11.87 21.59
CA GLN A 24 -45.25 12.78 20.60
C GLN A 24 -43.96 13.45 21.11
N LEU A 25 -43.94 13.92 22.36
CA LEU A 25 -42.75 14.50 22.98
C LEU A 25 -41.60 13.49 23.07
N VAL A 26 -41.89 12.24 23.44
CA VAL A 26 -40.88 11.17 23.49
C VAL A 26 -40.32 10.88 22.10
N LYS A 27 -41.15 10.81 21.06
CA LYS A 27 -40.68 10.60 19.68
C LYS A 27 -39.78 11.73 19.20
N VAL A 28 -40.18 12.98 19.42
CA VAL A 28 -39.38 14.16 19.03
C VAL A 28 -38.05 14.19 19.80
N ALA A 29 -38.04 13.85 21.09
CA ALA A 29 -36.82 13.75 21.88
C ALA A 29 -35.85 12.68 21.33
N LEU A 30 -36.38 11.51 20.95
CA LEU A 30 -35.59 10.39 20.40
C LEU A 30 -35.00 10.70 19.02
N GLU A 31 -35.75 11.39 18.15
CA GLU A 31 -35.24 11.86 16.86
C GLU A 31 -34.18 12.95 17.02
N LEU A 32 -34.33 13.85 18.00
CA LEU A 32 -33.34 14.86 18.31
C LEU A 32 -32.03 14.23 18.80
N GLU A 33 -32.09 13.26 19.71
CA GLU A 33 -30.93 12.51 20.19
C GLU A 33 -30.23 11.75 19.07
N TRP A 34 -31.00 11.13 18.16
CA TRP A 34 -30.45 10.40 17.02
C TRP A 34 -29.67 11.33 16.06
N THR A 35 -30.20 12.51 15.75
CA THR A 35 -29.51 13.46 14.86
C THR A 35 -28.26 14.07 15.50
N ILE A 36 -28.30 14.35 16.81
CA ILE A 36 -27.14 14.85 17.58
C ILE A 36 -26.06 13.76 17.62
N PHE A 37 -26.43 12.52 17.94
CA PHE A 37 -25.50 11.39 17.99
C PHE A 37 -24.84 11.12 16.62
N THR A 38 -25.62 11.18 15.54
CA THR A 38 -25.10 10.94 14.18
C THR A 38 -24.10 12.03 13.77
N ARG A 39 -24.40 13.30 14.05
CA ARG A 39 -23.49 14.42 13.76
C ARG A 39 -22.21 14.34 14.59
N PHE A 40 -22.31 13.94 15.85
CA PHE A 40 -21.16 13.71 16.72
C PHE A 40 -20.28 12.57 16.19
N ALA A 41 -20.87 11.43 15.82
CA ALA A 41 -20.14 10.30 15.26
C ALA A 41 -19.43 10.64 13.94
N VAL A 42 -20.11 11.34 13.02
CA VAL A 42 -19.51 11.82 11.77
C VAL A 42 -18.37 12.79 12.04
N GLY A 43 -18.52 13.70 13.02
CA GLY A 43 -17.46 14.62 13.43
C GLY A 43 -16.22 13.90 13.96
N VAL A 44 -16.39 12.87 14.78
CA VAL A 44 -15.28 12.05 15.29
C VAL A 44 -14.60 11.27 14.16
N ILE A 45 -15.37 10.69 13.23
CA ILE A 45 -14.82 9.98 12.06
C ILE A 45 -14.03 10.95 11.16
N ALA A 46 -14.55 12.15 10.90
CA ALA A 46 -13.85 13.14 10.09
C ALA A 46 -12.57 13.64 10.78
N ALA A 47 -12.61 13.91 12.09
CA ALA A 47 -11.44 14.35 12.86
C ALA A 47 -10.35 13.26 12.92
N THR A 48 -10.73 12.00 13.11
CA THR A 48 -9.79 10.87 13.08
C THR A 48 -9.17 10.71 11.70
N PHE A 49 -9.96 10.78 10.63
CA PHE A 49 -9.46 10.69 9.26
C PHE A 49 -8.48 11.83 8.91
N LEU A 50 -8.82 13.07 9.28
CA LEU A 50 -7.93 14.23 9.11
C LEU A 50 -6.63 14.08 9.91
N SER A 51 -6.70 13.55 11.13
CA SER A 51 -5.51 13.30 11.94
C SER A 51 -4.57 12.27 11.31
N VAL A 52 -5.13 11.21 10.69
CA VAL A 52 -4.36 10.18 9.99
C VAL A 52 -3.69 10.78 8.74
N ILE A 53 -4.42 11.57 7.96
CA ILE A 53 -3.86 12.26 6.79
C ILE A 53 -2.71 13.19 7.19
N TYR A 54 -2.93 14.01 8.22
CA TYR A 54 -1.90 14.91 8.75
C TYR A 54 -0.64 14.13 9.16
N LEU A 55 -0.82 13.04 9.91
CA LEU A 55 0.27 12.18 10.38
C LEU A 55 1.05 11.55 9.21
N VAL A 56 0.35 11.07 8.17
CA VAL A 56 0.98 10.52 6.95
C VAL A 56 1.78 11.58 6.20
N LEU A 57 1.24 12.79 6.05
CA LEU A 57 1.95 13.90 5.39
C LEU A 57 3.17 14.35 6.20
N THR A 58 3.04 14.46 7.52
CA THR A 58 4.15 14.82 8.42
C THR A 58 5.26 13.77 8.42
N LEU A 59 4.91 12.48 8.39
CA LEU A 59 5.89 11.40 8.29
C LEU A 59 6.58 11.35 6.92
N ARG A 60 5.85 11.60 5.83
CA ARG A 60 6.40 11.63 4.46
C ARG A 60 7.50 12.69 4.32
N ASN A 61 7.36 13.83 4.98
CA ASN A 61 8.32 14.95 4.88
C ASN A 61 9.45 14.89 5.92
N SER A 62 9.41 13.95 6.85
CA SER A 62 10.40 13.84 7.94
C SER A 62 11.55 12.91 7.56
N ARG A 63 12.78 13.44 7.55
CA ARG A 63 14.02 12.69 7.22
C ARG A 63 14.41 11.59 8.24
N ARG A 64 13.71 11.48 9.37
CA ARG A 64 13.94 10.47 10.44
C ARG A 64 12.61 9.96 11.01
N PRO A 65 11.86 9.11 10.28
CA PRO A 65 10.51 8.71 10.64
C PRO A 65 10.43 7.89 11.93
N LEU A 66 11.50 7.17 12.29
CA LEU A 66 11.54 6.31 13.48
C LEU A 66 11.48 7.10 14.81
N VAL A 67 12.15 8.26 14.88
CA VAL A 67 12.15 9.11 16.09
C VAL A 67 10.79 9.79 16.28
N VAL A 68 10.14 10.17 15.18
CA VAL A 68 8.78 10.75 15.20
C VAL A 68 7.76 9.69 15.60
N TRP A 69 7.91 8.47 15.10
CA TRP A 69 7.08 7.31 15.44
C TRP A 69 7.20 6.92 16.93
N GLU A 70 8.41 6.95 17.49
CA GLU A 70 8.66 6.69 18.90
C GLU A 70 8.05 7.77 19.81
N LYS A 71 8.09 9.04 19.39
CA LYS A 71 7.40 10.15 20.08
C LYS A 71 5.87 10.07 20.00
N LEU A 72 5.33 9.40 18.97
CA LEU A 72 3.88 9.22 18.77
C LEU A 72 3.29 7.99 19.49
N ASN A 73 4.08 7.28 20.30
CA ASN A 73 3.72 6.04 21.02
C ASN A 73 2.69 6.22 22.17
N LYS A 74 1.74 7.16 22.03
CA LYS A 74 0.61 7.34 22.94
C LYS A 74 -0.50 6.31 22.65
N PRO A 75 -1.30 5.89 23.66
CA PRO A 75 -2.15 4.69 23.61
C PRO A 75 -3.24 4.65 22.51
N LEU A 76 -3.50 5.76 21.81
CA LEU A 76 -4.59 5.92 20.84
C LEU A 76 -4.38 5.20 19.50
N ILE A 77 -3.14 4.85 19.10
CA ILE A 77 -2.85 4.38 17.73
C ILE A 77 -2.65 2.84 17.66
N LYS A 78 -2.82 2.12 18.77
CA LYS A 78 -2.56 0.66 18.85
C LYS A 78 -3.34 -0.17 17.82
N ALA A 79 -4.58 0.20 17.50
CA ALA A 79 -5.46 -0.56 16.60
C ALA A 79 -5.03 -0.48 15.12
N PHE A 80 -4.53 0.68 14.67
CA PHE A 80 -4.11 0.90 13.28
C PHE A 80 -2.62 0.65 13.04
N ARG A 81 -1.89 0.28 14.10
CA ARG A 81 -0.45 0.01 14.08
C ARG A 81 -0.03 -0.96 12.97
N PRO A 82 -0.67 -2.13 12.76
CA PRO A 82 -0.16 -3.10 11.78
C PRO A 82 -0.25 -2.54 10.35
N THR A 83 -1.36 -1.86 10.02
CA THR A 83 -1.61 -1.35 8.67
C THR A 83 -0.76 -0.13 8.35
N ILE A 84 -0.63 0.81 9.30
CA ILE A 84 0.21 2.00 9.15
C ILE A 84 1.69 1.62 9.19
N PHE A 85 2.07 0.68 10.06
CA PHE A 85 3.43 0.13 10.10
C PHE A 85 3.75 -0.61 8.82
N ALA A 86 2.85 -1.42 8.26
CA ALA A 86 3.06 -2.08 6.96
C ALA A 86 3.17 -1.07 5.80
N PHE A 87 2.34 -0.03 5.79
CA PHE A 87 2.41 1.05 4.81
C PHE A 87 3.73 1.85 4.94
N LEU A 88 4.13 2.19 6.17
CA LEU A 88 5.39 2.88 6.44
C LEU A 88 6.61 1.99 6.24
N LEU A 89 6.57 0.69 6.56
CA LEU A 89 7.64 -0.26 6.25
C LEU A 89 7.83 -0.43 4.76
N GLY A 90 6.73 -0.37 3.98
CA GLY A 90 6.81 -0.29 2.53
C GLY A 90 7.66 0.87 2.04
N ASN A 91 7.75 1.96 2.80
CA ASN A 91 8.56 3.14 2.51
C ASN A 91 9.88 3.26 3.31
N ILE A 92 10.09 2.48 4.38
CA ILE A 92 11.22 2.65 5.31
C ILE A 92 12.11 1.40 5.37
N ASN A 93 11.68 0.23 4.88
CA ASN A 93 12.49 -0.98 4.96
C ASN A 93 13.36 -1.18 3.71
N PRO A 94 14.68 -1.00 3.81
CA PRO A 94 15.63 -1.19 2.72
C PRO A 94 15.97 -2.68 2.54
N TYR A 95 14.96 -3.54 2.46
CA TYR A 95 14.98 -4.69 1.55
C TYR A 95 14.56 -4.26 0.13
N SER A 96 14.43 -2.94 -0.06
CA SER A 96 14.32 -2.16 -1.29
C SER A 96 15.53 -2.30 -2.23
N LYS A 97 16.02 -3.51 -2.43
CA LYS A 97 16.69 -3.89 -3.67
C LYS A 97 15.75 -4.87 -4.36
N SER A 98 14.79 -4.26 -5.05
CA SER A 98 13.74 -4.85 -5.90
C SER A 98 13.50 -6.35 -5.71
N ILE A 99 12.58 -6.69 -4.80
CA ILE A 99 12.04 -8.04 -4.70
C ILE A 99 10.67 -8.05 -5.39
N GLY A 100 10.57 -8.80 -6.49
CA GLY A 100 9.32 -9.03 -7.21
C GLY A 100 8.71 -10.39 -6.87
N PHE A 101 7.38 -10.51 -6.98
CA PHE A 101 6.67 -11.77 -6.85
C PHE A 101 5.83 -12.05 -8.10
N MET A 102 6.00 -13.23 -8.69
CA MET A 102 5.19 -13.69 -9.82
C MET A 102 4.41 -14.94 -9.42
N ARG A 103 3.08 -14.84 -9.45
CA ARG A 103 2.19 -15.98 -9.24
C ARG A 103 2.06 -16.79 -10.53
N ASP A 104 2.11 -18.10 -10.39
CA ASP A 104 1.79 -19.02 -11.47
C ASP A 104 0.29 -18.93 -11.83
N ARG A 105 0.01 -18.42 -13.03
CA ARG A 105 -1.32 -18.29 -13.62
C ARG A 105 -1.34 -18.96 -14.97
N HIS A 106 -2.51 -19.48 -15.37
CA HIS A 106 -2.67 -20.16 -16.65
C HIS A 106 -2.17 -19.34 -17.85
N ARG A 107 -2.36 -18.01 -17.81
CA ARG A 107 -1.91 -17.07 -18.86
C ARG A 107 -0.39 -16.98 -19.02
N ASN A 108 0.38 -17.30 -17.97
CA ASN A 108 1.83 -17.16 -17.97
C ASN A 108 2.53 -18.52 -18.11
N ARG A 109 1.78 -19.58 -18.45
CA ARG A 109 2.29 -20.95 -18.57
C ARG A 109 2.64 -21.29 -20.02
N ASN A 110 3.71 -22.04 -20.18
CA ASN A 110 4.06 -22.76 -21.40
C ASN A 110 3.27 -24.09 -21.48
N PRO A 111 3.02 -24.67 -22.67
CA PRO A 111 2.53 -26.04 -22.87
C PRO A 111 3.06 -27.12 -21.91
N PHE A 112 4.29 -26.99 -21.39
CA PHE A 112 4.88 -27.93 -20.42
C PHE A 112 4.46 -27.70 -18.96
N ARG A 113 3.41 -26.91 -18.70
CA ARG A 113 2.90 -26.59 -17.35
C ARG A 113 3.96 -25.97 -16.43
N SER A 114 4.83 -25.14 -17.01
CA SER A 114 5.79 -24.30 -16.30
C SER A 114 5.59 -22.85 -16.76
N ILE A 115 6.15 -21.89 -16.03
CA ILE A 115 6.11 -20.49 -16.47
C ILE A 115 6.86 -20.34 -17.80
N HIS A 116 6.33 -19.51 -18.68
CA HIS A 116 6.90 -19.24 -20.00
C HIS A 116 8.21 -18.46 -19.88
N ALA A 117 9.20 -18.81 -20.73
CA ALA A 117 10.52 -18.19 -20.76
C ALA A 117 10.45 -16.67 -20.88
N THR A 118 9.61 -16.15 -21.79
CA THR A 118 9.42 -14.71 -21.99
C THR A 118 8.77 -14.04 -20.79
N ALA A 119 7.80 -14.69 -20.14
CA ALA A 119 7.21 -14.17 -18.90
C ALA A 119 8.23 -14.12 -17.75
N LEU A 120 9.18 -15.06 -17.71
CA LEU A 120 10.27 -15.08 -16.76
C LEU A 120 11.30 -13.97 -17.06
N ALA A 121 11.61 -13.76 -18.34
CA ALA A 121 12.50 -12.68 -18.80
C ALA A 121 11.92 -11.31 -18.41
N THR A 122 10.67 -11.02 -18.78
CA THR A 122 10.01 -9.75 -18.41
C THR A 122 9.93 -9.56 -16.90
N PHE A 123 9.65 -10.63 -16.16
CA PHE A 123 9.62 -10.56 -14.70
C PHE A 123 10.99 -10.21 -14.11
N ALA A 124 12.06 -10.83 -14.61
CA ALA A 124 13.42 -10.54 -14.16
C ALA A 124 13.88 -9.14 -14.60
N GLU A 125 13.54 -8.74 -15.82
CA GLU A 125 13.79 -7.40 -16.38
C GLU A 125 13.16 -6.31 -15.51
N SER A 126 11.85 -6.40 -15.25
CA SER A 126 11.15 -5.41 -14.43
C SER A 126 11.73 -5.33 -13.01
N VAL A 127 12.16 -6.46 -12.45
CA VAL A 127 12.81 -6.46 -11.14
C VAL A 127 14.18 -5.82 -11.20
N GLY A 128 14.99 -6.10 -12.22
CA GLY A 128 16.29 -5.45 -12.41
C GLY A 128 16.17 -3.94 -12.63
N GLU A 129 15.19 -3.51 -13.44
CA GLU A 129 14.89 -2.09 -13.69
C GLU A 129 14.49 -1.37 -12.39
N LEU A 130 13.57 -1.96 -11.62
CA LEU A 130 13.18 -1.44 -10.30
C LEU A 130 14.37 -1.34 -9.35
N GLY A 131 15.28 -2.32 -9.40
CA GLY A 131 16.50 -2.33 -8.60
C GLY A 131 17.41 -1.16 -8.96
N LEU A 132 17.63 -0.94 -10.25
CA LEU A 132 18.43 0.17 -10.76
C LEU A 132 17.80 1.52 -10.40
N LEU A 133 16.52 1.71 -10.69
CA LEU A 133 15.77 2.95 -10.36
C LEU A 133 15.77 3.26 -8.86
N SER A 134 15.80 2.24 -7.99
CA SER A 134 15.84 2.46 -6.54
C SER A 134 17.17 3.02 -6.04
N ILE A 135 18.24 2.90 -6.83
CA ILE A 135 19.59 3.35 -6.45
C ILE A 135 19.95 4.66 -7.15
N LEU A 136 19.41 4.92 -8.35
CA LEU A 136 19.58 6.19 -9.04
C LEU A 136 18.98 7.34 -8.21
N LYS A 137 19.79 8.36 -7.96
CA LYS A 137 19.43 9.51 -7.09
C LYS A 137 18.74 10.63 -7.85
N ASP A 138 18.96 10.72 -9.16
CA ASP A 138 18.37 11.76 -9.99
C ASP A 138 17.16 11.22 -10.76
N SER A 139 16.06 11.97 -10.67
CA SER A 139 14.84 11.74 -11.46
C SER A 139 15.00 11.95 -12.97
N LYS A 140 16.13 12.50 -13.41
CA LYS A 140 16.42 12.83 -14.82
C LYS A 140 17.30 11.80 -15.53
N ASP A 141 17.79 10.80 -14.81
CA ASP A 141 18.57 9.72 -15.40
C ASP A 141 17.65 8.87 -16.29
N GLU A 142 18.01 8.72 -17.56
CA GLU A 142 17.32 7.84 -18.50
C GLU A 142 18.04 6.48 -18.48
N ILE A 143 17.27 5.40 -18.33
CA ILE A 143 17.78 4.04 -18.34
C ILE A 143 17.28 3.30 -19.57
N THR A 144 18.20 2.62 -20.25
CA THR A 144 17.89 1.83 -21.44
C THR A 144 18.50 0.44 -21.30
N LEU A 145 17.70 -0.61 -21.48
CA LEU A 145 18.19 -1.97 -21.50
C LEU A 145 18.95 -2.23 -22.80
N LEU A 146 20.21 -2.63 -22.71
CA LEU A 146 21.05 -2.99 -23.86
C LEU A 146 21.05 -4.49 -24.14
N SER A 147 21.10 -5.29 -23.08
CA SER A 147 21.18 -6.74 -23.19
C SER A 147 20.46 -7.42 -22.04
N LEU A 148 19.79 -8.53 -22.37
CA LEU A 148 19.16 -9.43 -21.42
C LEU A 148 19.54 -10.86 -21.81
N GLU A 149 20.25 -11.53 -20.92
CA GLU A 149 20.54 -12.96 -21.03
C GLU A 149 19.86 -13.69 -19.87
N LEU A 150 19.21 -14.82 -20.17
CA LEU A 150 18.46 -15.59 -19.18
C LEU A 150 18.96 -17.03 -19.14
N GLU A 151 19.55 -17.40 -18.01
CA GLU A 151 20.03 -18.74 -17.73
C GLU A 151 18.97 -19.55 -16.97
N PHE A 152 18.53 -20.68 -17.54
CA PHE A 152 17.53 -21.56 -16.92
C PHE A 152 18.20 -22.71 -16.17
N LYS A 153 18.04 -22.76 -14.85
CA LYS A 153 18.56 -23.86 -14.00
C LYS A 153 17.52 -24.96 -13.77
N LYS A 154 16.25 -24.59 -13.60
CA LYS A 154 15.16 -25.50 -13.24
C LYS A 154 13.85 -25.06 -13.90
N LYS A 155 12.88 -25.97 -14.01
CA LYS A 155 11.52 -25.63 -14.47
C LYS A 155 10.80 -24.75 -13.44
N ALA A 156 10.44 -23.54 -13.87
CA ALA A 156 9.71 -22.56 -13.08
C ALA A 156 8.25 -22.98 -12.81
N ARG A 157 7.88 -23.22 -11.55
CA ARG A 157 6.51 -23.61 -11.15
C ARG A 157 6.09 -22.94 -9.84
N GLY A 158 4.82 -22.59 -9.73
CA GLY A 158 4.27 -22.00 -8.51
C GLY A 158 4.68 -20.54 -8.30
N LEU A 159 4.67 -20.08 -7.05
CA LEU A 159 5.07 -18.72 -6.71
C LEU A 159 6.57 -18.55 -6.92
N LEU A 160 6.96 -17.60 -7.77
CA LEU A 160 8.34 -17.20 -7.96
C LEU A 160 8.61 -15.88 -7.25
N THR A 161 9.84 -15.76 -6.76
CA THR A 161 10.39 -14.54 -6.17
C THR A 161 11.65 -14.19 -6.93
N ALA A 162 11.75 -12.96 -7.43
CA ALA A 162 12.98 -12.46 -8.05
C ALA A 162 13.57 -11.37 -7.16
N SER A 163 14.89 -11.36 -7.02
CA SER A 163 15.62 -10.36 -6.25
C SER A 163 16.91 -10.00 -6.96
N THR A 164 17.34 -8.75 -6.82
CA THR A 164 18.68 -8.32 -7.22
C THR A 164 19.39 -7.71 -6.03
N ASP A 165 20.68 -8.00 -5.91
CA ASP A 165 21.55 -7.41 -4.90
C ASP A 165 22.54 -6.47 -5.59
N PHE A 166 22.02 -5.43 -6.24
CA PHE A 166 22.89 -4.45 -6.90
C PHE A 166 23.31 -3.34 -5.93
N ASN A 167 24.60 -3.05 -5.84
CA ASN A 167 25.12 -1.87 -5.14
C ASN A 167 25.87 -1.04 -6.18
N LEU A 168 25.60 0.28 -6.25
CA LEU A 168 26.33 1.14 -7.18
C LEU A 168 27.83 1.04 -6.84
N PRO A 169 28.69 0.56 -7.76
CA PRO A 169 30.11 0.48 -7.50
C PRO A 169 30.64 1.91 -7.37
N GLU A 170 31.26 2.23 -6.23
CA GLU A 170 31.57 3.61 -5.89
C GLU A 170 32.58 4.24 -6.86
N ASN A 171 33.46 3.47 -7.54
CA ASN A 171 34.38 4.01 -8.57
C ASN A 171 34.99 3.00 -9.58
N GLU A 172 34.70 1.69 -9.58
CA GLU A 172 35.57 0.72 -10.31
C GLU A 172 34.89 -0.26 -11.29
N GLN A 173 33.56 -0.28 -11.44
CA GLN A 173 32.87 -1.23 -12.34
C GLN A 173 31.85 -0.57 -13.27
N ILE A 174 31.90 0.76 -13.41
CA ILE A 174 31.14 1.44 -14.46
C ILE A 174 32.02 1.36 -15.70
N GLU A 175 31.73 0.41 -16.58
CA GLU A 175 32.29 0.43 -17.92
C GLU A 175 31.74 1.70 -18.59
N VAL A 176 32.60 2.72 -18.69
CA VAL A 176 32.32 3.94 -19.42
C VAL A 176 32.58 3.63 -20.87
N ASP A 177 31.52 3.63 -21.67
CA ASP A 177 31.64 3.44 -23.11
C ASP A 177 32.38 4.63 -23.75
N VAL A 178 32.87 4.47 -24.96
CA VAL A 178 33.72 5.44 -25.69
C VAL A 178 33.07 6.83 -25.81
N ASP A 179 31.74 6.91 -25.71
CA ASP A 179 30.93 8.14 -25.75
C ASP A 179 30.64 8.77 -24.36
N GLY A 180 31.26 8.29 -23.27
CA GLY A 180 31.05 8.80 -21.92
C GLY A 180 29.79 8.29 -21.22
N GLN A 181 29.15 7.24 -21.76
CA GLN A 181 27.93 6.66 -21.22
C GLN A 181 28.23 5.55 -20.22
N ARG A 182 27.45 5.49 -19.13
CA ARG A 182 27.68 4.56 -18.02
C ARG A 182 26.91 3.26 -18.25
N GLN A 183 27.62 2.16 -18.47
CA GLN A 183 27.00 0.84 -18.51
C GLN A 183 27.01 0.19 -17.12
N VAL A 184 25.89 -0.45 -16.77
CA VAL A 184 25.66 -1.08 -15.47
C VAL A 184 25.17 -2.50 -15.67
N LYS A 185 25.90 -3.47 -15.13
CA LYS A 185 25.56 -4.90 -15.17
C LYS A 185 24.84 -5.29 -13.88
N ILE A 186 23.68 -5.92 -14.01
CA ILE A 186 22.82 -6.33 -12.89
C ILE A 186 22.41 -7.78 -13.08
N ASP A 187 22.63 -8.58 -12.04
CA ASP A 187 22.16 -9.95 -11.98
C ASP A 187 20.86 -10.03 -11.15
N VAL A 188 19.86 -10.71 -11.71
CA VAL A 188 18.57 -10.95 -11.05
C VAL A 188 18.41 -12.45 -10.86
N VAL A 189 18.31 -12.87 -9.59
CA VAL A 189 18.15 -14.28 -9.23
C VAL A 189 16.67 -14.56 -9.01
N VAL A 190 16.13 -15.53 -9.76
CA VAL A 190 14.74 -15.98 -9.62
C VAL A 190 14.69 -17.29 -8.85
N LYS A 191 13.99 -17.29 -7.72
CA LYS A 191 13.81 -18.42 -6.82
C LYS A 191 12.36 -18.89 -6.78
N ASP A 192 12.17 -20.17 -6.51
CA ASP A 192 10.84 -20.73 -6.22
C ASP A 192 10.48 -20.62 -4.73
N ARG A 193 9.31 -21.14 -4.35
CA ARG A 193 8.84 -21.20 -2.95
C ARG A 193 9.78 -21.95 -2.00
N THR A 194 10.61 -22.85 -2.53
CA THR A 194 11.59 -23.65 -1.77
C THR A 194 12.94 -22.94 -1.67
N LEU A 195 13.03 -21.71 -2.20
CA LEU A 195 14.26 -20.92 -2.30
C LEU A 195 15.30 -21.52 -3.26
N ASP A 196 14.90 -22.46 -4.11
CA ASP A 196 15.77 -23.01 -5.15
C ASP A 196 15.86 -22.00 -6.30
N THR A 197 17.06 -21.79 -6.81
CA THR A 197 17.29 -20.97 -8.01
C THR A 197 16.71 -21.68 -9.23
N VAL A 198 15.78 -20.98 -9.89
CA VAL A 198 15.09 -21.46 -11.09
C VAL A 198 15.71 -20.87 -12.35
N ALA A 199 16.04 -19.58 -12.30
CA ALA A 199 16.71 -18.88 -13.38
C ALA A 199 17.55 -17.72 -12.84
N ILE A 200 18.54 -17.30 -13.64
CA ILE A 200 19.37 -16.13 -13.40
C ILE A 200 19.29 -15.26 -14.65
N ALA A 201 18.96 -13.98 -14.50
CA ALA A 201 18.98 -13.03 -15.60
C ALA A 201 20.18 -12.10 -15.44
N HIS A 202 20.98 -11.98 -16.50
CA HIS A 202 22.08 -11.04 -16.62
C HIS A 202 21.59 -9.86 -17.47
N LEU A 203 21.49 -8.69 -16.86
CA LEU A 203 20.96 -7.48 -17.50
C LEU A 203 22.08 -6.45 -17.63
N VAL A 204 22.17 -5.83 -18.81
CA VAL A 204 23.09 -4.71 -19.06
C VAL A 204 22.26 -3.48 -19.36
N TRP A 205 22.41 -2.46 -18.53
CA TRP A 205 21.70 -1.19 -18.63
C TRP A 205 22.66 -0.08 -19.00
N MET A 206 22.18 0.83 -19.83
CA MET A 206 22.82 2.10 -20.11
C MET A 206 22.14 3.17 -19.26
N VAL A 207 22.92 3.93 -18.50
CA VAL A 207 22.45 5.06 -17.71
C VAL A 207 22.98 6.35 -18.32
N GLN A 208 22.07 7.16 -18.82
CA GLN A 208 22.38 8.48 -19.37
C GLN A 208 21.91 9.55 -18.39
N SER A 209 22.86 10.23 -17.76
CA SER A 209 22.54 11.42 -16.97
C SER A 209 22.40 12.60 -17.91
N LYS A 210 21.19 13.17 -18.02
CA LYS A 210 20.97 14.45 -18.69
C LYS A 210 21.56 15.57 -17.84
N SER A 211 22.87 15.81 -17.98
CA SER A 211 23.49 17.08 -17.61
C SER A 211 22.92 18.17 -18.52
N GLN A 212 22.51 19.29 -17.93
CA GLN A 212 22.40 20.55 -18.68
C GLN A 212 23.76 20.94 -19.27
#